data_AF-W4LDY5-F1
#
_entry.id   AF-W4LDY5-F1
#
_cell.length_a   1.000
_cell.length_b   1.000
_cell.length_c   1.000
_cell.angle_alpha   90.00
_cell.angle_beta   90.00
_cell.angle_gamma   90.00
#
_symmetry.space_group_name_H-M   'P 1'
#
loop_
_entity.id
_entity.type
_entity.pdbx_description
1 polymer ?
#
loop_
_entity_poly.entity_id
_entity_poly.type
_entity_poly.pdbx_seq_one_letter_code
_entity_poly.pdbx_strand_id
1 'polypeptide(L)'
;MYVAVKGGERAIQNAHQLLATQRRGDPEVLELSIAQIMEQMGRAVDRVMTEGSVYDRELAALAIKQAQGDLVEAIFLLRAYRTTLPRLAVSLPVDTARMHVQRHI
;
A
#
# COMPACT_ATOMS: atom_id res chain seq x y z
N MET A 1 42.49 -2.96 -21.50
CA MET A 1 41.37 -2.46 -22.33
C MET A 1 40.09 -2.69 -21.53
N TYR A 2 39.30 -1.65 -21.26
CA TYR A 2 37.99 -1.78 -20.60
C TYR A 2 36.90 -1.95 -21.67
N VAL A 3 35.96 -2.86 -21.44
CA VAL A 3 34.84 -3.14 -22.37
C VAL A 3 33.55 -3.04 -21.57
N ALA A 4 32.50 -2.47 -22.19
CA ALA A 4 31.20 -2.35 -21.57
C ALA A 4 30.60 -3.74 -21.30
N VAL A 5 30.12 -3.96 -20.08
CA VAL A 5 29.44 -5.20 -19.66
C VAL A 5 28.02 -4.89 -19.18
N LYS A 6 27.11 -5.86 -19.29
CA LYS A 6 25.76 -5.77 -18.73
C LYS A 6 25.79 -6.21 -17.27
N GLY A 7 25.17 -5.41 -16.40
CA GLY A 7 25.02 -5.74 -14.98
C GLY A 7 23.79 -5.11 -14.30
N GLY A 8 23.08 -4.21 -14.98
CA GLY A 8 21.98 -3.43 -14.40
C GLY A 8 20.81 -4.29 -13.92
N GLU A 9 20.38 -5.28 -14.71
CA GLU A 9 19.28 -6.17 -14.32
C GLU A 9 19.61 -6.95 -13.04
N ARG A 10 20.80 -7.54 -12.97
CA ARG A 10 21.27 -8.25 -11.77
C ARG A 10 21.38 -7.31 -10.57
N ALA A 11 21.83 -6.07 -10.78
CA ALA A 11 21.88 -5.07 -9.73
C ALA A 11 20.49 -4.71 -9.20
N ILE A 12 19.49 -4.53 -10.09
CA ILE A 12 18.10 -4.25 -9.72
C ILE A 12 17.49 -5.43 -8.94
N GLN A 13 17.70 -6.66 -9.40
CA GLN A 13 17.21 -7.86 -8.71
C GLN A 13 17.81 -7.98 -7.29
N ASN A 14 19.11 -7.78 -7.15
CA ASN A 14 19.77 -7.78 -5.85
C ASN A 14 19.27 -6.66 -4.93
N ALA A 15 19.00 -5.47 -5.47
CA ALA A 15 18.44 -4.36 -4.72
C ALA A 15 17.02 -4.69 -4.20
N HIS A 16 16.17 -5.32 -5.00
CA HIS A 16 14.85 -5.76 -4.55
C HIS A 16 14.93 -6.85 -3.48
N GLN A 17 15.87 -7.80 -3.58
CA GLN A 17 16.10 -8.81 -2.54
C GLN A 17 16.56 -8.18 -1.22
N LEU A 18 17.44 -7.18 -1.30
CA LEU A 18 17.89 -6.41 -0.13
C LEU A 18 16.70 -5.69 0.53
N LEU A 19 15.88 -4.98 -0.24
CA LEU A 19 14.68 -4.30 0.26
C LEU A 19 13.68 -5.28 0.89
N ALA A 20 13.47 -6.46 0.26
CA ALA A 20 12.59 -7.49 0.81
C ALA A 20 13.11 -8.03 2.16
N THR A 21 14.42 -8.22 2.28
CA THR A 21 15.07 -8.65 3.52
C THR A 21 14.92 -7.58 4.60
N GLN A 22 15.19 -6.32 4.27
CA GLN A 22 14.99 -5.19 5.18
C GLN A 22 13.52 -5.04 5.61
N ARG A 23 12.57 -5.32 4.70
CA ARG A 23 11.13 -5.27 5.01
C ARG A 23 10.73 -6.35 6.00
N ARG A 24 11.29 -7.55 5.85
CA ARG A 24 11.00 -8.64 6.79
C ARG A 24 11.58 -8.35 8.17
N GLY A 25 12.75 -7.71 8.25
CA GLY A 25 13.43 -7.45 9.52
C GLY A 25 13.91 -8.75 10.18
N ASP A 26 14.01 -8.72 11.51
CA ASP A 26 14.41 -9.88 12.33
C ASP A 26 13.34 -11.00 12.25
N PRO A 27 13.70 -12.21 11.80
CA PRO A 27 12.79 -13.36 11.78
C PRO A 27 12.20 -13.76 13.13
N GLU A 28 12.90 -13.48 14.24
CA GLU A 28 12.44 -13.77 15.61
C GLU A 28 11.30 -12.82 16.03
N VAL A 29 11.17 -11.66 15.38
CA VAL A 29 10.02 -10.79 15.52
C VAL A 29 8.90 -11.28 14.60
N LEU A 30 7.71 -11.46 15.17
CA LEU A 30 6.52 -11.83 14.41
C LEU A 30 6.27 -10.83 13.29
N GLU A 31 6.03 -11.36 12.08
CA GLU A 31 5.75 -10.55 10.92
C GLU A 31 4.46 -9.73 11.11
N LEU A 32 4.49 -8.46 10.71
CA LEU A 32 3.29 -7.62 10.70
C LEU A 32 2.21 -8.24 9.83
N SER A 33 1.08 -8.58 10.44
CA SER A 33 -0.11 -9.02 9.74
C SER A 33 -0.88 -7.84 9.14
N ILE A 34 -1.61 -8.10 8.06
CA ILE A 34 -2.50 -7.11 7.46
C ILE A 34 -3.57 -6.66 8.47
N ALA A 35 -4.12 -7.60 9.25
CA ALA A 35 -5.09 -7.31 10.29
C ALA A 35 -4.56 -6.34 11.36
N GLN A 36 -3.30 -6.51 11.82
CA GLN A 36 -2.68 -5.56 12.75
C GLN A 36 -2.64 -4.14 12.18
N ILE A 37 -2.25 -3.98 10.91
CA ILE A 37 -2.19 -2.67 10.26
C ILE A 37 -3.59 -2.08 10.11
N MET A 38 -4.58 -2.88 9.68
CA MET A 38 -5.97 -2.45 9.53
C MET A 38 -6.60 -1.96 10.83
N GLU A 39 -6.37 -2.68 11.93
CA GLU A 39 -7.01 -2.40 13.22
C GLU A 39 -6.26 -1.35 14.03
N GLN A 40 -4.92 -1.36 13.99
CA GLN A 40 -4.10 -0.55 14.90
C GLN A 40 -3.53 0.70 14.22
N MET A 41 -3.51 0.76 12.89
CA MET A 41 -2.99 1.88 12.11
C MET A 41 -4.06 2.54 11.22
N GLY A 42 -5.31 2.57 11.69
CA GLY A 42 -6.48 3.02 10.91
C GLY A 42 -6.30 4.37 10.19
N ARG A 43 -5.63 5.36 10.80
CA ARG A 43 -5.38 6.67 10.16
C ARG A 43 -4.46 6.58 8.94
N ALA A 44 -3.46 5.70 8.98
CA ALA A 44 -2.58 5.46 7.83
C ALA A 44 -3.35 4.77 6.71
N VAL A 45 -4.17 3.78 7.07
CA VAL A 45 -5.07 3.07 6.14
C VAL A 45 -6.04 4.05 5.47
N ASP A 46 -6.71 4.92 6.24
CA ASP A 46 -7.65 5.92 5.72
C ASP A 46 -6.98 6.90 4.75
N ARG A 47 -5.76 7.33 5.06
CA ARG A 47 -4.97 8.21 4.19
C ARG A 47 -4.60 7.51 2.87
N VAL A 48 -4.11 6.28 2.95
CA VAL A 48 -3.71 5.50 1.76
C VAL A 48 -4.92 5.21 0.87
N MET A 49 -6.08 4.84 1.44
CA MET A 49 -7.31 4.65 0.66
C MET A 49 -7.73 5.94 -0.06
N THR A 50 -7.69 7.07 0.67
CA THR A 50 -8.14 8.37 0.16
C THR A 50 -7.26 8.88 -0.97
N GLU A 51 -5.94 8.92 -0.76
CA GLU A 51 -4.99 9.42 -1.77
C GLU A 51 -4.74 8.40 -2.89
N GLY A 52 -4.85 7.10 -2.58
CA GLY A 52 -4.77 5.98 -3.55
C GLY A 52 -6.03 5.81 -4.41
N SER A 53 -7.12 6.51 -4.07
CA SER A 53 -8.40 6.49 -4.80
C SER A 53 -9.05 5.11 -4.91
N VAL A 54 -8.85 4.25 -3.90
CA VAL A 54 -9.49 2.92 -3.78
C VAL A 54 -9.93 2.75 -2.33
N TYR A 55 -11.23 2.62 -2.13
CA TYR A 55 -11.80 2.36 -0.81
C TYR A 55 -11.80 0.85 -0.53
N ASP A 56 -10.65 0.35 -0.05
CA ASP A 56 -10.46 -1.02 0.40
C ASP A 56 -9.38 -1.05 1.49
N ARG A 57 -9.78 -1.38 2.72
CA ARG A 57 -8.89 -1.34 3.90
C ARG A 57 -7.81 -2.40 3.84
N GLU A 58 -8.12 -3.57 3.29
CA GLU A 58 -7.18 -4.69 3.22
C GLU A 58 -6.09 -4.40 2.18
N LEU A 59 -6.47 -3.90 1.00
CA LEU A 59 -5.52 -3.49 -0.03
C LEU A 59 -4.64 -2.31 0.42
N ALA A 60 -5.22 -1.33 1.11
CA ALA A 60 -4.44 -0.23 1.67
C ALA A 60 -3.45 -0.71 2.74
N ALA A 61 -3.86 -1.61 3.64
CA ALA A 61 -2.98 -2.20 4.63
C ALA A 61 -1.89 -3.09 4.01
N LEU A 62 -2.20 -3.84 2.95
CA LEU A 62 -1.23 -4.59 2.17
C LEU A 62 -0.20 -3.66 1.51
N ALA A 63 -0.64 -2.55 0.92
CA ALA A 63 0.25 -1.56 0.32
C ALA A 63 1.18 -0.93 1.37
N ILE A 64 0.65 -0.58 2.55
CA ILE A 64 1.44 -0.09 3.70
C ILE A 64 2.48 -1.13 4.11
N LYS A 65 2.08 -2.40 4.25
CA LYS A 65 3.02 -3.50 4.58
C LYS A 65 4.11 -3.63 3.52
N GLN A 66 3.75 -3.62 2.24
CA GLN A 66 4.68 -3.75 1.13
C GLN A 66 5.70 -2.61 1.07
N ALA A 67 5.26 -1.40 1.38
CA ALA A 67 6.03 -0.17 1.40
C ALA A 67 6.79 0.08 2.72
N GLN A 68 6.85 -0.89 3.64
CA GLN A 68 7.51 -0.73 4.95
C GLN A 68 6.98 0.48 5.76
N GLY A 69 5.71 0.85 5.56
CA GLY A 69 5.12 2.03 6.21
C GLY A 69 5.38 3.37 5.51
N ASP A 70 6.13 3.41 4.39
CA ASP A 70 6.20 4.60 3.54
C ASP A 70 4.83 4.83 2.88
N LEU A 71 4.12 5.86 3.35
CA LEU A 71 2.78 6.16 2.90
C LEU A 71 2.76 6.68 1.46
N VAL A 72 3.79 7.40 1.01
CA VAL A 72 3.85 7.92 -0.37
C VAL A 72 3.96 6.75 -1.34
N GLU A 73 4.83 5.78 -1.04
CA GLU A 73 4.96 4.56 -1.84
C GLU A 73 3.71 3.68 -1.75
N ALA A 74 3.11 3.52 -0.56
CA ALA A 74 1.86 2.76 -0.41
C ALA A 74 0.71 3.36 -1.24
N ILE A 75 0.58 4.70 -1.26
CA ILE A 75 -0.38 5.41 -2.11
C ILE A 75 -0.09 5.15 -3.59
N PHE A 76 1.18 5.21 -3.99
CA PHE A 76 1.59 4.93 -5.35
C PHE A 76 1.23 3.50 -5.78
N LEU A 77 1.52 2.50 -4.93
CA LEU A 77 1.18 1.09 -5.17
C LEU A 77 -0.33 0.89 -5.34
N LEU A 78 -1.15 1.45 -4.44
CA LEU A 78 -2.61 1.30 -4.51
C LEU A 78 -3.19 1.99 -5.75
N ARG A 79 -2.65 3.16 -6.11
CA ARG A 79 -3.06 3.90 -7.31
C ARG A 79 -2.64 3.18 -8.59
N ALA A 80 -1.47 2.54 -8.61
CA ALA A 80 -1.03 1.70 -9.71
C ALA A 80 -1.96 0.48 -9.87
N TYR A 81 -2.29 -0.20 -8.78
CA TYR A 81 -3.23 -1.32 -8.79
C TYR A 81 -4.63 -0.92 -9.32
N ARG A 82 -5.13 0.26 -8.95
CA ARG A 82 -6.39 0.79 -9.50
C ARG A 82 -6.41 0.80 -11.03
N THR A 83 -5.29 1.08 -11.69
CA THR A 83 -5.22 1.13 -13.16
C THR A 83 -5.38 -0.24 -13.83
N THR A 84 -5.18 -1.32 -13.09
CA THR A 84 -5.36 -2.69 -13.61
C THR A 84 -6.80 -3.20 -13.43
N LEU A 85 -7.67 -2.44 -12.75
CA LEU A 85 -9.04 -2.83 -12.45
C LEU A 85 -10.03 -2.28 -13.50
N PRO A 86 -11.00 -3.09 -13.96
CA PRO A 86 -12.08 -2.58 -14.79
C PRO A 86 -13.04 -1.71 -13.97
N ARG A 87 -13.63 -0.71 -14.61
CA ARG A 87 -14.73 0.06 -14.00
C ARG A 87 -16.04 -0.70 -14.20
N LEU A 88 -16.47 -1.43 -13.18
CA LEU A 88 -17.67 -2.27 -13.23
C LEU A 88 -18.98 -1.47 -13.16
N ALA A 89 -18.99 -0.37 -12.40
CA ALA A 89 -20.18 0.44 -12.17
C ALA A 89 -19.86 1.88 -11.77
N VAL A 90 -20.90 2.70 -11.67
CA VAL A 90 -20.87 4.04 -11.06
C VAL A 90 -21.96 4.07 -9.99
N SER A 91 -21.63 4.53 -8.79
CA SER A 91 -22.62 4.68 -7.72
C SER A 91 -23.55 5.86 -7.99
N LEU A 92 -24.71 5.85 -7.33
CA LEU A 92 -25.48 7.07 -7.16
C LEU A 92 -24.71 8.05 -6.25
N PRO A 93 -25.05 9.36 -6.29
CA PRO A 93 -24.55 10.32 -5.32
C PRO A 93 -24.87 9.89 -3.88
N VAL A 94 -23.92 10.08 -2.96
CA VAL A 94 -24.10 9.75 -1.54
C VAL A 94 -24.93 10.84 -0.86
N ASP A 95 -26.01 10.44 -0.16
CA ASP A 95 -26.81 11.34 0.68
C ASP A 95 -26.22 11.41 2.09
N THR A 96 -25.44 12.46 2.34
CA THR A 96 -24.77 12.67 3.63
C THR A 96 -25.73 13.07 4.76
N ALA A 97 -26.95 13.51 4.45
CA ALA A 97 -27.96 13.83 5.48
C ALA A 97 -28.44 12.57 6.23
N ARG A 98 -28.27 11.39 5.61
CA ARG A 98 -28.61 10.08 6.19
C ARG A 98 -27.42 9.35 6.81
N MET A 99 -26.27 10.03 6.97
CA MET A 99 -25.07 9.43 7.53
C MET A 99 -25.32 8.94 8.97
N HIS A 100 -24.88 7.73 9.29
CA HIS A 100 -24.77 7.30 10.67
C HIS A 100 -23.56 8.00 11.32
N VAL A 101 -23.85 9.08 12.04
CA VAL A 101 -22.83 9.99 12.57
C VAL A 101 -21.98 9.31 13.65
N GLN A 102 -20.66 9.22 13.40
CA GLN A 102 -19.68 8.82 14.42
C GLN A 102 -19.12 10.00 15.23
N ARG A 103 -19.07 11.20 14.62
CA ARG A 103 -18.59 12.44 15.24
C ARG A 103 -19.26 13.65 14.59
N HIS A 104 -19.78 14.57 15.40
CA HIS A 104 -20.30 15.88 14.98
C HIS A 104 -19.88 16.92 16.01
N ILE A 105 -19.35 18.06 15.57
CA ILE A 105 -18.87 19.16 16.43
C ILE A 105 -19.49 20.48 16.00
#